data_AF-A0A4V3F608-F1
#
_entry.id   AF-A0A4V3F608-F1
#
_cell.length_a   1.000
_cell.length_b   1.000
_cell.length_c   1.000
_cell.angle_alpha   90.00
_cell.angle_beta   90.00
_cell.angle_gamma   90.00
#
_symmetry.space_group_name_H-M   'P 1'
#
loop_
_entity.id
_entity.type
_entity.pdbx_description
1 polymer ?
#
loop_
_entity_poly.entity_id
_entity_poly.type
_entity_poly.pdbx_seq_one_letter_code
_entity_poly.pdbx_strand_id
1 'polypeptide(L)'
;MNPVLLRLALALLLPVAISGCSTMSMGSRPETPDGDKCLKLYEQVDARIDSAGVGDASYHRIPGFPYLRSDRYSASFAQQIPTMDAFWEWVGYLRANEDESREVELRNLKMTKEESASLLLDMRACGGWLRSWELEDADFRDKLVNAAAVPDDYSTAQRVAGLYPLAVPFLKRSIEKEREATRSAFAAKLEDPAQPSGMILWKPQANPEAEYEAGTIDLRNKPRDLLGRIGLLWSEVVHIAYTHAPEMWIETVGDYDKVGAPVHTANGPDVDVHKPTVYYLPGLTRFGGKSLLQMSYFIWFSERLPQQKSDGRAGTMDGLIWRVTFDEQGRPLMHDSVRVTGDDHFGFVAQPVLQARDDALPSVMFPQKQIPAGEMAVRLRTGTHAVVRLVPADEAKASKQASYDLRPYDELLNLPDPAGGTRSLFDVAGFVPGTERSERFWIWSSGVRNAGALRQWGHHATTTVGRAHFDDPFLLEQLFVVPPGAPAPVTGVVKGGVLAP
;
A
#
# COMPACT_ATOMS: atom_id res chain seq x y z
N MET A 1 -34.67 39.59 31.71
CA MET A 1 -33.93 38.51 31.04
C MET A 1 -34.14 37.23 31.83
N ASN A 2 -34.91 36.29 31.27
CA ASN A 2 -35.57 35.23 32.01
C ASN A 2 -34.65 33.97 32.08
N PRO A 3 -34.25 33.47 33.27
CA PRO A 3 -33.27 32.39 33.42
C PRO A 3 -33.78 31.00 32.96
N VAL A 4 -35.02 30.94 32.47
CA VAL A 4 -35.65 29.73 31.94
C VAL A 4 -35.23 29.44 30.49
N LEU A 5 -34.87 30.47 29.71
CA LEU A 5 -34.44 30.30 28.31
C LEU A 5 -32.98 29.83 28.17
N LEU A 6 -32.15 29.99 29.20
CA LEU A 6 -30.76 29.52 29.20
C LEU A 6 -30.66 28.01 29.52
N ARG A 7 -31.67 27.43 30.18
CA ARG A 7 -31.72 25.98 30.46
C ARG A 7 -32.29 25.16 29.31
N LEU A 8 -33.02 25.78 28.39
CA LEU A 8 -33.51 25.14 27.15
C LEU A 8 -32.48 25.17 26.01
N ALA A 9 -31.49 26.06 26.06
CA ALA A 9 -30.36 26.06 25.12
C ALA A 9 -29.27 25.03 25.48
N LEU A 10 -29.27 24.47 26.70
CA LEU A 10 -28.31 23.46 27.15
C LEU A 10 -28.83 22.01 27.03
N ALA A 11 -30.09 21.82 26.67
CA ALA A 11 -30.74 20.49 26.56
C ALA A 11 -30.96 20.04 25.09
N LEU A 12 -30.45 20.80 24.12
CA LEU A 12 -30.47 20.48 22.69
C LEU A 12 -29.08 20.12 22.12
N LEU A 13 -28.11 19.82 23.00
CA LEU A 13 -26.95 19.01 22.66
C LEU A 13 -27.37 17.53 22.69
N LEU A 14 -28.16 17.17 21.68
CA LEU A 14 -28.49 15.80 21.31
C LEU A 14 -27.18 15.00 21.12
N PRO A 15 -27.22 13.68 21.40
CA PRO A 15 -26.08 12.88 21.80
C PRO A 15 -25.04 12.83 20.70
N VAL A 16 -23.79 13.15 21.03
CA VAL A 16 -22.65 12.69 20.23
C VAL A 16 -22.72 11.18 20.28
N ALA A 17 -23.03 10.60 19.12
CA ALA A 17 -23.17 9.18 18.90
C ALA A 17 -22.00 8.44 19.56
N ILE A 18 -22.31 7.71 20.63
CA ILE A 18 -21.60 6.50 20.99
C ILE A 18 -21.81 5.60 19.77
N SER A 19 -20.90 5.70 18.80
CA SER A 19 -20.72 4.65 17.81
C SER A 19 -20.15 3.50 18.61
N GLY A 20 -21.06 2.76 19.25
CA GLY A 20 -20.69 1.48 19.84
C GLY A 20 -19.97 0.71 18.76
N CYS A 21 -18.88 0.05 19.11
CA CYS A 21 -18.39 -1.07 18.32
C CYS A 21 -19.60 -1.99 18.15
N SER A 22 -20.27 -1.91 17.00
CA SER A 22 -21.25 -2.90 16.61
C SER A 22 -20.41 -4.14 16.36
N THR A 23 -20.18 -4.91 17.41
CA THR A 23 -19.68 -6.27 17.28
C THR A 23 -20.66 -6.96 16.37
N MET A 24 -20.21 -7.27 15.16
CA MET A 24 -21.01 -8.02 14.20
C MET A 24 -21.45 -9.29 14.92
N SER A 25 -22.75 -9.39 15.21
CA SER A 25 -23.27 -10.55 15.93
C SER A 25 -23.18 -11.73 14.98
N MET A 26 -22.21 -12.61 15.22
CA MET A 26 -21.98 -13.79 14.39
C MET A 26 -23.12 -14.82 14.50
N GLY A 27 -24.12 -14.61 15.36
CA GLY A 27 -25.12 -15.63 15.71
C GLY A 27 -24.45 -16.83 16.42
N SER A 28 -25.20 -17.92 16.58
CA SER A 28 -24.62 -19.20 16.97
C SER A 28 -23.78 -19.75 15.82
N ARG A 29 -22.50 -20.05 16.08
CA ARG A 29 -21.66 -20.77 15.12
C ARG A 29 -22.17 -22.21 14.95
N PRO A 30 -22.02 -22.82 13.76
CA PRO A 30 -22.24 -24.24 13.60
C PRO A 30 -21.43 -25.04 14.63
N GLU A 31 -21.99 -26.11 15.18
CA GLU A 31 -21.23 -27.00 16.06
C GLU A 31 -20.15 -27.70 15.24
N THR A 32 -18.90 -27.51 15.65
CA THR A 32 -17.74 -28.06 14.92
C THR A 32 -16.86 -28.85 15.86
N PRO A 33 -16.40 -30.06 15.47
CA PRO A 33 -15.41 -30.79 16.25
C PRO A 33 -14.17 -29.92 16.45
N ASP A 34 -13.79 -29.71 17.72
CA ASP A 34 -12.65 -28.88 18.13
C ASP A 34 -12.73 -27.37 17.76
N GLY A 35 -13.85 -26.88 17.23
CA GLY A 35 -14.01 -25.47 16.85
C GLY A 35 -13.77 -24.49 17.99
N ASP A 36 -14.35 -24.77 19.17
CA ASP A 36 -14.14 -23.95 20.37
C ASP A 36 -12.67 -23.93 20.79
N LYS A 37 -11.95 -25.04 20.62
CA LYS A 37 -10.51 -25.10 20.91
C LYS A 37 -9.73 -24.25 19.91
N CYS A 38 -10.09 -24.31 18.64
CA CYS A 38 -9.46 -23.53 17.59
C CYS A 38 -9.71 -22.03 17.74
N LEU A 39 -10.94 -21.61 18.01
CA LEU A 39 -11.26 -20.21 18.30
C LEU A 39 -10.50 -19.71 19.53
N LYS A 40 -10.44 -20.52 20.59
CA LYS A 40 -9.66 -20.20 21.79
C LYS A 40 -8.16 -20.09 21.52
N LEU A 41 -7.61 -20.91 20.63
CA LEU A 41 -6.21 -20.80 20.19
C LEU A 41 -5.98 -19.43 19.52
N TYR A 42 -6.83 -19.06 18.56
CA TYR A 42 -6.76 -17.77 17.89
C TYR A 42 -6.85 -16.60 18.89
N GLU A 43 -7.80 -16.64 19.83
CA GLU A 43 -7.95 -15.61 20.87
C GLU A 43 -6.69 -15.49 21.76
N GLN A 44 -6.09 -16.60 22.15
CA GLN A 44 -4.87 -16.61 22.96
C GLN A 44 -3.67 -16.03 22.22
N VAL A 45 -3.51 -16.40 20.95
CA VAL A 45 -2.42 -15.89 20.10
C VAL A 45 -2.62 -14.40 19.82
N ASP A 46 -3.84 -13.98 19.48
CA ASP A 46 -4.17 -12.57 19.27
C ASP A 46 -3.87 -11.74 20.51
N ALA A 47 -4.30 -12.19 21.70
CA ALA A 47 -4.01 -11.49 22.95
C ALA A 47 -2.50 -11.35 23.21
N ARG A 48 -1.71 -12.39 22.86
CA ARG A 48 -0.25 -12.36 22.99
C ARG A 48 0.37 -11.35 22.03
N ILE A 49 -0.05 -11.35 20.77
CA ILE A 49 0.41 -10.41 19.72
C ILE A 49 0.08 -8.96 20.11
N ASP A 50 -1.15 -8.72 20.54
CA ASP A 50 -1.62 -7.41 20.95
C ASP A 50 -0.86 -6.92 22.19
N SER A 51 -0.62 -7.80 23.18
CA SER A 51 0.16 -7.45 24.37
C SER A 51 1.62 -7.10 24.08
N ALA A 52 2.19 -7.71 23.03
CA ALA A 52 3.56 -7.46 22.59
C ALA A 52 3.66 -6.26 21.63
N GLY A 53 2.54 -5.81 21.06
CA GLY A 53 2.50 -4.74 20.06
C GLY A 53 3.18 -5.12 18.74
N VAL A 54 3.12 -6.40 18.35
CA VAL A 54 3.79 -6.94 17.15
C VAL A 54 2.83 -7.31 16.02
N GLY A 55 1.59 -6.84 16.10
CA GLY A 55 0.57 -7.02 15.06
C GLY A 55 1.05 -6.47 13.72
N ASP A 56 0.84 -7.25 12.65
CA ASP A 56 1.14 -6.83 11.28
C ASP A 56 -0.08 -6.13 10.67
N ALA A 57 0.15 -4.97 10.05
CA ALA A 57 -0.91 -4.18 9.43
C ALA A 57 -1.03 -4.40 7.91
N SER A 58 -0.23 -5.29 7.29
CA SER A 58 -0.30 -5.56 5.83
C SER A 58 -1.69 -5.99 5.39
N TYR A 59 -2.37 -6.78 6.21
CA TYR A 59 -3.70 -7.32 5.94
C TYR A 59 -4.64 -7.09 7.12
N HIS A 60 -5.92 -6.82 6.84
CA HIS A 60 -6.93 -6.54 7.85
C HIS A 60 -7.66 -7.82 8.28
N ARG A 61 -7.70 -8.07 9.59
CA ARG A 61 -8.53 -9.12 10.20
C ARG A 61 -9.99 -8.92 9.82
N ILE A 62 -10.66 -9.98 9.37
CA ILE A 62 -12.08 -9.93 9.03
C ILE A 62 -12.89 -10.16 10.32
N PRO A 63 -13.77 -9.22 10.72
CA PRO A 63 -14.57 -9.37 11.93
C PRO A 63 -15.38 -10.67 11.93
N GLY A 64 -15.27 -11.43 13.02
CA GLY A 64 -15.96 -12.73 13.16
C GLY A 64 -15.24 -13.92 12.55
N PHE A 65 -14.22 -13.69 11.72
CA PHE A 65 -13.44 -14.74 11.06
C PHE A 65 -11.95 -14.54 11.41
N PRO A 66 -11.51 -14.88 12.64
CA PRO A 66 -10.14 -14.59 13.13
C PRO A 66 -9.04 -15.29 12.32
N TYR A 67 -9.45 -16.25 11.50
CA TYR A 67 -8.63 -17.07 10.64
C TYR A 67 -8.62 -16.54 9.19
N LEU A 68 -9.09 -15.32 8.91
CA LEU A 68 -9.07 -14.71 7.57
C LEU A 68 -8.63 -13.24 7.64
N ARG A 69 -7.82 -12.81 6.66
CA ARG A 69 -7.49 -11.39 6.46
C ARG A 69 -7.68 -10.95 5.02
N SER A 70 -7.97 -9.67 4.84
CA SER A 70 -8.12 -9.04 3.53
C SER A 70 -7.25 -7.80 3.38
N ASP A 71 -6.68 -7.60 2.20
CA ASP A 71 -6.29 -6.30 1.66
C ASP A 71 -7.41 -5.74 0.75
N ARG A 72 -7.22 -4.53 0.18
CA ARG A 72 -8.22 -3.93 -0.72
C ARG A 72 -8.41 -4.74 -1.99
N TYR A 73 -7.37 -5.38 -2.50
CA TYR A 73 -7.46 -6.20 -3.71
C TYR A 73 -8.31 -7.47 -3.49
N SER A 74 -8.04 -8.27 -2.45
CA SER A 74 -8.87 -9.42 -2.08
C SER A 74 -10.30 -9.02 -1.72
N ALA A 75 -10.50 -7.92 -0.98
CA ALA A 75 -11.84 -7.42 -0.64
C ALA A 75 -12.65 -7.01 -1.88
N SER A 76 -12.00 -6.58 -2.97
CA SER A 76 -12.67 -6.20 -4.23
C SER A 76 -13.49 -7.33 -4.88
N PHE A 77 -13.18 -8.59 -4.54
CA PHE A 77 -13.88 -9.76 -5.07
C PHE A 77 -15.13 -10.11 -4.27
N ALA A 78 -15.29 -9.64 -3.03
CA ALA A 78 -16.33 -10.10 -2.12
C ALA A 78 -17.74 -10.08 -2.75
N GLN A 79 -18.04 -9.03 -3.53
CA GLN A 79 -19.35 -8.83 -4.20
C GLN A 79 -19.37 -9.28 -5.67
N GLN A 80 -18.31 -9.96 -6.13
CA GLN A 80 -18.10 -10.38 -7.53
C GLN A 80 -17.66 -11.85 -7.63
N ILE A 81 -18.29 -12.70 -6.83
CA ILE A 81 -18.00 -14.14 -6.77
C ILE A 81 -19.12 -14.89 -7.52
N PRO A 82 -18.87 -15.39 -8.76
CA PRO A 82 -19.93 -15.93 -9.60
C PRO A 82 -20.29 -17.39 -9.28
N THR A 83 -19.39 -18.15 -8.66
CA THR A 83 -19.54 -19.59 -8.42
C THR A 83 -18.99 -19.99 -7.06
N MET A 84 -19.39 -21.17 -6.56
CA MET A 84 -18.83 -21.74 -5.34
C MET A 84 -17.34 -22.07 -5.45
N ASP A 85 -16.86 -22.49 -6.62
CA ASP A 85 -15.42 -22.71 -6.82
C ASP A 85 -14.63 -21.40 -6.72
N ALA A 86 -15.14 -20.31 -7.30
CA ALA A 86 -14.54 -18.98 -7.16
C ALA A 86 -14.61 -18.47 -5.72
N PHE A 87 -15.67 -18.80 -4.98
CA PHE A 87 -15.78 -18.51 -3.55
C PHE A 87 -14.66 -19.19 -2.76
N TRP A 88 -14.42 -20.47 -3.00
CA TRP A 88 -13.36 -21.19 -2.30
C TRP A 88 -11.95 -20.76 -2.70
N GLU A 89 -11.75 -20.33 -3.95
CA GLU A 89 -10.51 -19.68 -4.39
C GLU A 89 -10.30 -18.36 -3.62
N TRP A 90 -11.35 -17.53 -3.52
CA TRP A 90 -11.30 -16.27 -2.77
C TRP A 90 -11.01 -16.47 -1.29
N VAL A 91 -11.69 -17.42 -0.64
CA VAL A 91 -11.40 -17.79 0.75
C VAL A 91 -9.97 -18.31 0.91
N GLY A 92 -9.47 -19.09 -0.06
CA GLY A 92 -8.06 -19.51 -0.11
C GLY A 92 -7.10 -18.32 -0.14
N TYR A 93 -7.43 -17.25 -0.86
CA TYR A 93 -6.65 -16.03 -0.86
C TYR A 93 -6.67 -15.31 0.49
N LEU A 94 -7.85 -15.15 1.10
CA LEU A 94 -7.98 -14.54 2.44
C LEU A 94 -7.22 -15.33 3.53
N ARG A 95 -7.14 -16.66 3.37
CA ARG A 95 -6.32 -17.55 4.21
C ARG A 95 -4.82 -17.32 4.01
N ALA A 96 -4.37 -17.16 2.77
CA ALA A 96 -2.96 -16.89 2.48
C ALA A 96 -2.50 -15.57 3.10
N ASN A 97 -3.34 -14.52 3.03
CA ASN A 97 -3.09 -13.23 3.69
C ASN A 97 -2.97 -13.38 5.23
N GLU A 98 -3.85 -14.18 5.83
CA GLU A 98 -3.78 -14.48 7.28
C GLU A 98 -2.48 -15.22 7.62
N ASP A 99 -2.14 -16.26 6.87
CA ASP A 99 -0.94 -17.06 7.09
C ASP A 99 0.34 -16.19 7.00
N GLU A 100 0.43 -15.29 6.01
CA GLU A 100 1.56 -14.37 5.83
C GLU A 100 1.69 -13.41 7.02
N SER A 101 0.59 -12.77 7.45
CA SER A 101 0.63 -11.91 8.65
C SER A 101 1.03 -12.69 9.90
N ARG A 102 0.55 -13.94 10.07
CA ARG A 102 0.92 -14.75 11.26
C ARG A 102 2.37 -15.14 11.27
N GLU A 103 2.98 -15.40 10.11
CA GLU A 103 4.42 -15.65 10.04
C GLU A 103 5.23 -14.46 10.57
N VAL A 104 4.85 -13.24 10.20
CA VAL A 104 5.48 -12.00 10.67
C VAL A 104 5.24 -11.79 12.17
N GLU A 105 3.98 -11.85 12.60
CA GLU A 105 3.59 -11.59 13.99
C GLU A 105 4.26 -12.57 14.96
N LEU A 106 4.25 -13.86 14.64
CA LEU A 106 4.86 -14.89 15.48
C LEU A 106 6.40 -14.79 15.50
N ARG A 107 7.03 -14.43 14.39
CA ARG A 107 8.50 -14.21 14.34
C ARG A 107 8.92 -13.06 15.26
N ASN A 108 8.08 -12.03 15.37
CA ASN A 108 8.34 -10.87 16.22
C ASN A 108 7.95 -11.07 17.70
N LEU A 109 7.35 -12.21 18.09
CA LEU A 109 7.00 -12.53 19.49
C LEU A 109 8.19 -12.96 20.38
N LYS A 110 9.42 -12.91 19.87
CA LYS A 110 10.66 -13.32 20.58
C LYS A 110 10.61 -14.78 21.10
N MET A 111 9.86 -15.63 20.42
CA MET A 111 9.82 -17.08 20.64
C MET A 111 11.01 -17.76 19.98
N THR A 112 11.28 -19.02 20.34
CA THR A 112 12.22 -19.83 19.53
C THR A 112 11.62 -20.09 18.14
N LYS A 113 12.47 -20.44 17.17
CA LYS A 113 12.01 -20.74 15.80
C LYS A 113 11.09 -21.97 15.81
N GLU A 114 11.42 -22.96 16.63
CA GLU A 114 10.68 -24.20 16.78
C GLU A 114 9.29 -23.96 17.39
N GLU A 115 9.21 -23.16 18.45
CA GLU A 115 7.92 -22.79 19.07
C GLU A 115 7.04 -21.99 18.11
N SER A 116 7.63 -21.02 17.40
CA SER A 116 6.90 -20.18 16.43
C SER A 116 6.35 -21.03 15.27
N ALA A 117 7.16 -21.94 14.75
CA ALA A 117 6.77 -22.84 13.67
C ALA A 117 5.68 -23.83 14.10
N SER A 118 5.79 -24.42 15.30
CA SER A 118 4.76 -25.31 15.83
C SER A 118 3.43 -24.60 16.01
N LEU A 119 3.45 -23.40 16.60
CA LEU A 119 2.24 -22.61 16.82
C LEU A 119 1.59 -22.19 15.49
N LEU A 120 2.39 -21.80 14.49
CA LEU A 120 1.89 -21.47 13.16
C LEU A 120 1.20 -22.68 12.49
N LEU A 121 1.78 -23.89 12.62
CA LEU A 121 1.18 -25.12 12.09
C LEU A 121 -0.17 -25.42 12.77
N ASP A 122 -0.26 -25.26 14.09
CA ASP A 122 -1.51 -25.44 14.84
C ASP A 122 -2.58 -24.42 14.38
N MET A 123 -2.20 -23.16 14.20
CA MET A 123 -3.10 -22.13 13.68
C MET A 123 -3.56 -22.41 12.25
N ARG A 124 -2.67 -22.90 11.37
CA ARG A 124 -3.01 -23.31 10.00
C ARG A 124 -4.02 -24.46 9.99
N ALA A 125 -3.78 -25.48 10.81
CA ALA A 125 -4.71 -26.60 10.95
C ALA A 125 -6.07 -26.10 11.44
N CYS A 126 -6.11 -25.33 12.52
CA CYS A 126 -7.34 -24.75 13.05
C CYS A 126 -8.08 -23.87 12.05
N GLY A 127 -7.36 -23.05 11.29
CA GLY A 127 -7.92 -22.21 10.25
C GLY A 127 -8.55 -22.99 9.10
N GLY A 128 -7.92 -24.09 8.68
CA GLY A 128 -8.48 -25.01 7.70
C GLY A 128 -9.77 -25.68 8.19
N TRP A 129 -9.81 -26.10 9.45
CA TRP A 129 -11.02 -26.65 10.07
C TRP A 129 -12.14 -25.61 10.15
N LEU A 130 -11.89 -24.45 10.78
CA LEU A 130 -12.90 -23.40 10.94
C LEU A 130 -13.49 -22.97 9.59
N ARG A 131 -12.63 -22.75 8.59
CA ARG A 131 -13.06 -22.46 7.22
C ARG A 131 -14.02 -23.52 6.67
N SER A 132 -13.64 -24.79 6.76
CA SER A 132 -14.37 -25.89 6.10
C SER A 132 -15.76 -26.04 6.67
N TRP A 133 -15.90 -25.95 7.99
CA TRP A 133 -17.19 -26.15 8.64
C TRP A 133 -18.06 -24.90 8.70
N GLU A 134 -17.49 -23.73 9.00
CA GLU A 134 -18.30 -22.51 9.11
C GLU A 134 -18.82 -22.07 7.75
N LEU A 135 -18.02 -22.17 6.69
CA LEU A 135 -18.40 -21.67 5.37
C LEU A 135 -19.20 -22.68 4.53
N GLU A 136 -19.47 -23.89 5.06
CA GLU A 136 -20.54 -24.76 4.57
C GLU A 136 -21.93 -24.16 4.84
N ASP A 137 -22.06 -23.34 5.88
CA ASP A 137 -23.29 -22.62 6.21
C ASP A 137 -23.44 -21.36 5.33
N ALA A 138 -24.58 -21.23 4.65
CA ALA A 138 -24.86 -20.12 3.75
C ALA A 138 -24.90 -18.75 4.46
N ASP A 139 -25.42 -18.69 5.69
CA ASP A 139 -25.49 -17.45 6.46
C ASP A 139 -24.08 -16.97 6.84
N PHE A 140 -23.16 -17.90 7.10
CA PHE A 140 -21.75 -17.58 7.37
C PHE A 140 -21.02 -17.12 6.10
N ARG A 141 -21.30 -17.71 4.94
CA ARG A 141 -20.79 -17.19 3.66
C ARG A 141 -21.26 -15.75 3.41
N ASP A 142 -22.54 -15.47 3.62
CA ASP A 142 -23.09 -14.12 3.45
C ASP A 142 -22.47 -13.13 4.45
N LYS A 143 -22.27 -13.53 5.72
CA LYS A 143 -21.56 -12.70 6.70
C LYS A 143 -20.12 -12.42 6.28
N LEU A 144 -19.40 -13.42 5.79
CA LEU A 144 -18.02 -13.25 5.31
C LEU A 144 -17.95 -12.25 4.15
N VAL A 145 -18.81 -12.41 3.14
CA VAL A 145 -18.89 -11.51 1.98
C VAL A 145 -19.17 -10.06 2.40
N ASN A 146 -19.99 -9.85 3.42
CA ASN A 146 -20.29 -8.50 3.91
C ASN A 146 -19.22 -7.93 4.86
N ALA A 147 -18.48 -8.80 5.55
CA ALA A 147 -17.44 -8.41 6.51
C ALA A 147 -16.06 -8.20 5.88
N ALA A 148 -15.79 -8.82 4.73
CA ALA A 148 -14.54 -8.72 3.99
C ALA A 148 -14.37 -7.34 3.34
N ALA A 149 -14.13 -6.33 4.19
CA ALA A 149 -13.91 -4.95 3.81
C ALA A 149 -12.67 -4.41 4.53
N VAL A 150 -11.93 -3.55 3.83
CA VAL A 150 -10.77 -2.86 4.39
C VAL A 150 -11.18 -1.44 4.80
N PRO A 151 -10.96 -1.05 6.07
CA PRO A 151 -11.17 0.33 6.50
C PRO A 151 -10.34 1.32 5.68
N ASP A 152 -10.86 2.53 5.51
CA ASP A 152 -10.06 3.61 4.95
C ASP A 152 -9.16 4.26 6.01
N ASP A 153 -8.12 4.96 5.54
CA ASP A 153 -7.14 5.62 6.40
C ASP A 153 -7.57 7.05 6.78
N TYR A 154 -8.89 7.28 6.81
CA TYR A 154 -9.51 8.57 7.06
C TYR A 154 -10.48 8.53 8.26
N SER A 155 -10.16 9.29 9.30
CA SER A 155 -11.04 9.44 10.46
C SER A 155 -12.23 10.36 10.17
N THR A 156 -13.43 9.78 10.09
CA THR A 156 -14.69 10.54 10.02
C THR A 156 -14.88 11.44 11.25
N ALA A 157 -14.48 10.97 12.44
CA ALA A 157 -14.56 11.77 13.66
C ALA A 157 -13.69 13.03 13.58
N GLN A 158 -12.46 12.92 13.06
CA GLN A 158 -11.60 14.08 12.82
C GLN A 158 -12.21 15.04 11.79
N ARG A 159 -12.83 14.54 10.71
CA ARG A 159 -13.51 15.40 9.73
C ARG A 159 -14.66 16.18 10.34
N VAL A 160 -15.46 15.54 11.20
CA VAL A 160 -16.57 16.20 11.90
C VAL A 160 -16.04 17.26 12.86
N ALA A 161 -15.12 16.88 13.75
CA ALA A 161 -14.55 17.79 14.75
C ALA A 161 -13.72 18.93 14.12
N GLY A 162 -13.06 18.67 12.98
CA GLY A 162 -12.26 19.62 12.22
C GLY A 162 -13.05 20.48 11.25
N LEU A 163 -14.38 20.39 11.25
CA LEU A 163 -15.27 21.15 10.37
C LEU A 163 -14.87 21.01 8.89
N TYR A 164 -14.59 19.78 8.45
CA TYR A 164 -14.05 19.46 7.12
C TYR A 164 -14.68 20.25 5.96
N PRO A 165 -16.02 20.39 5.85
CA PRO A 165 -16.62 21.16 4.75
C PRO A 165 -16.13 22.61 4.65
N LEU A 166 -15.77 23.25 5.76
CA LEU A 166 -15.22 24.61 5.80
C LEU A 166 -13.74 24.64 5.41
N ALA A 167 -13.00 23.56 5.63
CA ALA A 167 -11.59 23.45 5.25
C ALA A 167 -11.39 23.13 3.76
N VAL A 168 -12.36 22.46 3.11
CA VAL A 168 -12.26 22.01 1.70
C VAL A 168 -11.82 23.12 0.73
N PRO A 169 -12.37 24.36 0.74
CA PRO A 169 -11.92 25.41 -0.18
C PRO A 169 -10.44 25.76 -0.02
N PHE A 170 -9.93 25.79 1.21
CA PHE A 170 -8.52 26.06 1.50
C PHE A 170 -7.62 24.92 1.07
N LEU A 171 -8.03 23.67 1.36
CA LEU A 171 -7.32 22.47 0.90
C LEU A 171 -7.24 22.41 -0.62
N LYS A 172 -8.35 22.65 -1.34
CA LYS A 172 -8.37 22.70 -2.80
C LYS A 172 -7.42 23.78 -3.34
N ARG A 173 -7.38 24.96 -2.73
CA ARG A 173 -6.45 26.03 -3.12
C ARG A 173 -4.99 25.63 -2.90
N SER A 174 -4.69 24.96 -1.79
CA SER A 174 -3.34 24.46 -1.49
C SER A 174 -2.90 23.43 -2.53
N ILE A 175 -3.76 22.45 -2.83
CA ILE A 175 -3.53 21.42 -3.85
C ILE A 175 -3.25 22.06 -5.21
N GLU A 176 -4.06 23.04 -5.63
CA GLU A 176 -3.86 23.65 -6.96
C GLU A 176 -2.54 24.44 -7.03
N LYS A 177 -2.16 25.13 -5.95
CA LYS A 177 -0.85 25.81 -5.88
C LYS A 177 0.31 24.81 -6.01
N GLU A 178 0.21 23.68 -5.32
CA GLU A 178 1.23 22.62 -5.37
C GLU A 178 1.30 21.95 -6.75
N ARG A 179 0.16 21.71 -7.38
CA ARG A 179 0.11 21.23 -8.76
C ARG A 179 0.76 22.18 -9.74
N GLU A 180 0.49 23.48 -9.61
CA GLU A 180 1.09 24.47 -10.51
C GLU A 180 2.61 24.55 -10.34
N ALA A 181 3.09 24.50 -9.08
CA ALA A 181 4.51 24.41 -8.78
C ALA A 181 5.14 23.13 -9.37
N THR A 182 4.44 22.00 -9.28
CA THR A 182 4.87 20.71 -9.84
C THR A 182 4.92 20.77 -11.37
N ARG A 183 3.87 21.27 -12.05
CA ARG A 183 3.88 21.46 -13.51
C ARG A 183 5.04 22.33 -13.95
N SER A 184 5.26 23.43 -13.23
CA SER A 184 6.38 24.35 -13.50
C SER A 184 7.74 23.64 -13.36
N ALA A 185 7.94 22.83 -12.32
CA ALA A 185 9.17 22.06 -12.13
C ALA A 185 9.39 21.01 -13.24
N PHE A 186 8.33 20.33 -13.68
CA PHE A 186 8.39 19.37 -14.78
C PHE A 186 8.53 20.03 -16.17
N ALA A 187 8.11 21.29 -16.33
CA ALA A 187 8.28 22.05 -17.57
C ALA A 187 9.64 22.76 -17.66
N ALA A 188 10.31 23.00 -16.52
CA ALA A 188 11.62 23.66 -16.49
C ALA A 188 12.64 22.89 -17.35
N LYS A 189 13.58 23.58 -18.00
CA LYS A 189 14.69 22.88 -18.65
C LYS A 189 15.52 22.17 -17.58
N LEU A 190 15.89 20.92 -17.84
CA LEU A 190 16.93 20.29 -17.04
C LEU A 190 18.22 21.09 -17.28
N GLU A 191 18.95 21.43 -16.22
CA GLU A 191 20.26 22.08 -16.33
C GLU A 191 21.17 21.31 -17.29
N ASP A 192 22.06 22.03 -17.97
CA ASP A 192 22.87 21.49 -19.06
C ASP A 192 23.63 20.23 -18.61
N PRO A 193 23.37 19.05 -19.22
CA PRO A 193 24.04 17.80 -18.88
C PRO A 193 25.57 17.86 -19.03
N ALA A 194 26.12 18.92 -19.65
CA ALA A 194 27.55 19.14 -19.79
C ALA A 194 28.30 19.42 -18.47
N GLN A 195 27.60 19.71 -17.35
CA GLN A 195 28.24 19.86 -16.02
C GLN A 195 27.47 19.09 -14.92
N PRO A 196 27.56 17.74 -14.90
CA PRO A 196 26.73 16.91 -14.02
C PRO A 196 27.23 16.86 -12.57
N SER A 197 27.90 17.91 -12.05
CA SER A 197 28.54 17.85 -10.73
C SER A 197 27.52 17.52 -9.65
N GLY A 198 27.76 16.45 -8.90
CA GLY A 198 26.88 15.97 -7.84
C GLY A 198 25.73 15.06 -8.29
N MET A 199 25.52 14.81 -9.59
CA MET A 199 24.53 13.83 -10.04
C MET A 199 25.06 12.39 -9.94
N ILE A 200 24.31 11.51 -9.28
CA ILE A 200 24.55 10.07 -9.21
C ILE A 200 23.43 9.33 -9.93
N LEU A 201 23.80 8.40 -10.82
CA LEU A 201 22.89 7.44 -11.41
C LEU A 201 22.97 6.12 -10.63
N TRP A 202 21.90 5.80 -9.94
CA TRP A 202 21.74 4.56 -9.18
C TRP A 202 21.08 3.49 -10.05
N LYS A 203 21.72 2.33 -10.14
CA LYS A 203 21.22 1.16 -10.88
C LYS A 203 21.05 -0.04 -9.95
N PRO A 204 20.13 -0.97 -10.25
CA PRO A 204 20.09 -2.23 -9.53
C PRO A 204 21.41 -2.98 -9.73
N GLN A 205 21.89 -3.69 -8.70
CA GLN A 205 22.90 -4.72 -8.91
C GLN A 205 22.34 -5.81 -9.82
N ALA A 206 23.22 -6.44 -10.62
CA ALA A 206 22.82 -7.56 -11.46
C ALA A 206 22.25 -8.69 -10.60
N ASN A 207 21.18 -9.33 -11.07
CA ASN A 207 20.57 -10.46 -10.38
C ASN A 207 21.62 -11.59 -10.20
N PRO A 208 22.05 -11.91 -8.97
CA PRO A 208 23.03 -12.97 -8.74
C PRO A 208 22.47 -14.37 -9.08
N GLU A 209 21.14 -14.50 -9.11
CA GLU A 209 20.39 -15.73 -9.38
C GLU A 209 19.69 -15.66 -10.75
N ALA A 210 20.30 -14.99 -11.73
CA ALA A 210 19.73 -14.86 -13.06
C ALA A 210 19.62 -16.23 -13.77
N GLU A 211 18.45 -16.86 -13.67
CA GLU A 211 18.10 -18.10 -14.38
C GLU A 211 17.52 -17.86 -15.78
N TYR A 212 16.98 -16.66 -16.02
CA TYR A 212 16.32 -16.29 -17.28
C TYR A 212 17.22 -15.42 -18.15
N GLU A 213 17.11 -15.59 -19.48
CA GLU A 213 17.71 -14.65 -20.44
C GLU A 213 17.07 -13.26 -20.28
N ALA A 214 17.83 -12.22 -20.64
CA ALA A 214 17.34 -10.85 -20.62
C ALA A 214 16.09 -10.72 -21.52
N GLY A 215 14.96 -10.33 -20.94
CA GLY A 215 13.70 -10.17 -21.68
C GLY A 215 12.45 -10.13 -20.81
N THR A 216 11.33 -9.72 -21.40
CA THR A 216 10.02 -9.65 -20.74
C THR A 216 9.33 -11.02 -20.71
N ILE A 217 8.75 -11.39 -19.58
CA ILE A 217 7.93 -12.59 -19.45
C ILE A 217 6.54 -12.33 -20.06
N ASP A 218 6.12 -13.10 -21.07
CA ASP A 218 4.78 -13.01 -21.64
C ASP A 218 3.74 -13.58 -20.66
N LEU A 219 3.00 -12.67 -20.00
CA LEU A 219 2.02 -13.03 -18.97
C LEU A 219 0.76 -13.70 -19.54
N ARG A 220 0.51 -13.63 -20.87
CA ARG A 220 -0.62 -14.33 -21.51
C ARG A 220 -0.51 -15.85 -21.42
N ASN A 221 0.71 -16.37 -21.35
CA ASN A 221 0.97 -17.81 -21.31
C ASN A 221 0.97 -18.37 -19.87
N LYS A 222 0.73 -17.51 -18.87
CA LYS A 222 0.71 -17.90 -17.47
C LYS A 222 -0.68 -18.40 -17.05
N PRO A 223 -0.76 -19.41 -16.17
CA PRO A 223 -2.03 -19.87 -15.66
C PRO A 223 -2.72 -18.74 -14.89
N ARG A 224 -4.05 -18.75 -14.92
CA ARG A 224 -4.88 -17.86 -14.10
C ARG A 224 -5.81 -18.70 -13.25
N ASP A 225 -6.00 -18.28 -12.02
CA ASP A 225 -7.00 -18.89 -11.14
C ASP A 225 -8.42 -18.40 -11.46
N LEU A 226 -9.41 -18.85 -10.69
CA LEU A 226 -10.82 -18.49 -10.87
C LEU A 226 -11.12 -17.02 -10.55
N LEU A 227 -10.20 -16.30 -9.91
CA LEU A 227 -10.27 -14.86 -9.66
C LEU A 227 -9.54 -14.05 -10.74
N GLY A 228 -8.95 -14.71 -11.74
CA GLY A 228 -8.16 -14.10 -12.80
C GLY A 228 -6.74 -13.70 -12.38
N ARG A 229 -6.30 -14.07 -11.16
CA ARG A 229 -4.94 -13.80 -10.67
C ARG A 229 -3.94 -14.62 -11.45
N ILE A 230 -2.83 -14.01 -11.79
CA ILE A 230 -1.77 -14.63 -12.58
C ILE A 230 -0.92 -15.50 -11.65
N GLY A 231 -0.79 -16.79 -11.97
CA GLY A 231 0.12 -17.71 -11.27
C GLY A 231 1.55 -17.55 -11.79
N LEU A 232 2.44 -17.03 -10.95
CA LEU A 232 3.87 -16.87 -11.23
C LEU A 232 4.71 -17.72 -10.28
N LEU A 233 5.81 -18.26 -10.79
CA LEU A 233 6.85 -18.85 -9.93
C LEU A 233 7.63 -17.74 -9.24
N TRP A 234 8.23 -18.03 -8.09
CA TRP A 234 9.06 -17.06 -7.37
C TRP A 234 10.22 -16.54 -8.22
N SER A 235 10.90 -17.42 -8.98
CA SER A 235 11.99 -17.00 -9.87
C SER A 235 11.53 -16.05 -10.97
N GLU A 236 10.27 -16.15 -11.42
CA GLU A 236 9.67 -15.23 -12.40
C GLU A 236 9.36 -13.88 -11.77
N VAL A 237 8.86 -13.86 -10.53
CA VAL A 237 8.65 -12.62 -9.76
C VAL A 237 9.98 -11.89 -9.57
N VAL A 238 11.03 -12.61 -9.16
CA VAL A 238 12.39 -12.06 -9.01
C VAL A 238 12.88 -11.51 -10.35
N HIS A 239 12.74 -12.26 -11.43
CA HIS A 239 13.15 -11.81 -12.76
C HIS A 239 12.46 -10.52 -13.19
N ILE A 240 11.13 -10.44 -13.02
CA ILE A 240 10.34 -9.23 -13.33
C ILE A 240 10.80 -8.06 -12.43
N ALA A 241 11.03 -8.32 -11.14
CA ALA A 241 11.48 -7.31 -10.19
C ALA A 241 12.84 -6.71 -10.60
N TYR A 242 13.82 -7.53 -10.96
CA TYR A 242 15.14 -7.06 -11.40
C TYR A 242 15.09 -6.39 -12.79
N THR A 243 14.28 -6.91 -13.72
CA THR A 243 14.15 -6.37 -15.09
C THR A 243 13.56 -4.95 -15.10
N HIS A 244 12.62 -4.67 -14.18
CA HIS A 244 11.91 -3.39 -14.13
C HIS A 244 12.31 -2.51 -12.94
N ALA A 245 13.40 -2.86 -12.23
CA ALA A 245 13.91 -2.09 -11.12
C ALA A 245 14.29 -0.66 -11.56
N PRO A 246 13.94 0.38 -10.77
CA PRO A 246 14.07 1.75 -11.21
C PRO A 246 15.53 2.20 -11.28
N GLU A 247 15.94 2.79 -12.41
CA GLU A 247 17.12 3.63 -12.41
C GLU A 247 16.77 4.98 -11.75
N MET A 248 17.58 5.43 -10.80
CA MET A 248 17.34 6.70 -10.10
C MET A 248 18.46 7.68 -10.41
N TRP A 249 18.09 8.85 -10.92
CA TRP A 249 19.02 9.92 -11.22
C TRP A 249 18.87 11.02 -10.17
N ILE A 250 19.75 10.99 -9.18
CA ILE A 250 19.61 11.78 -7.95
C ILE A 250 20.70 12.84 -7.92
N GLU A 251 20.31 14.08 -7.65
CA GLU A 251 21.23 15.13 -7.24
C GLU A 251 21.68 14.85 -5.81
N THR A 252 22.97 14.55 -5.62
CA THR A 252 23.54 14.14 -4.34
C THR A 252 24.48 15.22 -3.82
N VAL A 253 24.00 15.98 -2.83
CA VAL A 253 24.74 17.03 -2.13
C VAL A 253 25.12 16.60 -0.71
N GLY A 254 24.39 15.63 -0.13
CA GLY A 254 24.68 15.06 1.18
C GLY A 254 24.29 13.59 1.32
N ASP A 255 24.49 13.04 2.52
CA ASP A 255 24.12 11.65 2.83
C ASP A 255 22.61 11.42 2.76
N TYR A 256 21.80 12.45 3.02
CA TYR A 256 20.35 12.39 2.89
C TYR A 256 19.85 12.07 1.48
N ASP A 257 20.65 12.34 0.44
CA ASP A 257 20.31 12.02 -0.95
C ASP A 257 20.71 10.60 -1.35
N LYS A 258 21.33 9.82 -0.44
CA LYS A 258 21.75 8.45 -0.72
C LYS A 258 20.62 7.47 -0.39
N VAL A 259 20.42 6.53 -1.29
CA VAL A 259 19.55 5.37 -1.05
C VAL A 259 20.16 4.52 0.05
N GLY A 260 19.35 4.05 0.99
CA GLY A 260 19.81 3.20 2.09
C GLY A 260 18.77 2.20 2.57
N ALA A 261 19.18 1.34 3.50
CA ALA A 261 18.33 0.31 4.09
C ALA A 261 17.72 0.79 5.42
N PRO A 262 16.39 0.67 5.63
CA PRO A 262 15.80 0.89 6.94
C PRO A 262 16.39 -0.02 8.01
N VAL A 263 16.65 0.53 9.19
CA VAL A 263 17.21 -0.19 10.34
C VAL A 263 16.58 0.27 11.65
N HIS A 264 16.53 -0.63 12.64
CA HIS A 264 16.24 -0.23 14.02
C HIS A 264 17.52 0.20 14.72
N THR A 265 17.51 1.40 15.28
CA THR A 265 18.60 1.91 16.13
C THR A 265 18.13 2.05 17.58
N ALA A 266 19.04 2.37 18.50
CA ALA A 266 18.69 2.69 19.88
C ALA A 266 17.77 3.92 20.01
N ASN A 267 17.76 4.81 18.99
CA ASN A 267 16.96 6.03 18.96
C ASN A 267 15.66 5.89 18.16
N GLY A 268 15.39 4.71 17.60
CA GLY A 268 14.23 4.45 16.72
C GLY A 268 14.63 4.06 15.30
N PRO A 269 13.65 3.98 14.39
CA PRO A 269 13.87 3.71 12.97
C PRO A 269 14.77 4.77 12.31
N ASP A 270 15.69 4.32 11.45
CA ASP A 270 16.59 5.16 10.66
C ASP A 270 16.93 4.46 9.32
N VAL A 271 17.76 5.07 8.48
CA VAL A 271 18.22 4.53 7.20
C VAL A 271 19.75 4.44 7.16
N ASP A 272 20.27 3.22 7.00
CA ASP A 272 21.71 2.96 6.77
C ASP A 272 22.07 3.23 5.30
N VAL A 273 22.59 4.43 5.04
CA VAL A 273 23.03 4.89 3.70
C VAL A 273 24.31 4.21 3.21
N HIS A 274 24.97 3.39 4.03
CA HIS A 274 26.11 2.58 3.62
C HIS A 274 25.71 1.22 3.05
N LYS A 275 24.40 0.89 3.09
CA LYS A 275 23.82 -0.31 2.46
C LYS A 275 22.70 0.09 1.50
N PRO A 276 23.03 0.62 0.31
CA PRO A 276 22.03 1.05 -0.65
C PRO A 276 21.13 -0.11 -1.04
N THR A 277 19.85 -0.03 -0.66
CA THR A 277 18.89 -1.12 -0.82
C THR A 277 17.55 -0.55 -1.28
N VAL A 278 16.95 -1.20 -2.28
CA VAL A 278 15.58 -0.94 -2.73
C VAL A 278 14.76 -2.20 -2.46
N TYR A 279 13.57 -2.04 -1.93
CA TYR A 279 12.70 -3.16 -1.60
C TYR A 279 11.61 -3.32 -2.65
N TYR A 280 11.29 -4.53 -3.10
CA TYR A 280 10.23 -4.77 -4.08
C TYR A 280 9.07 -5.58 -3.49
N LEU A 281 7.86 -5.30 -3.98
CA LEU A 281 6.63 -5.97 -3.60
C LEU A 281 5.79 -6.23 -4.87
N PRO A 282 5.57 -7.50 -5.25
CA PRO A 282 4.60 -7.83 -6.28
C PRO A 282 3.18 -7.53 -5.78
N GLY A 283 2.31 -7.08 -6.67
CA GLY A 283 0.91 -6.81 -6.37
C GLY A 283 0.02 -7.03 -7.57
N LEU A 284 -1.29 -6.92 -7.35
CA LEU A 284 -2.30 -7.02 -8.40
C LEU A 284 -3.27 -5.84 -8.31
N THR A 285 -3.70 -5.36 -9.47
CA THR A 285 -4.75 -4.34 -9.60
C THR A 285 -5.80 -4.80 -10.61
N ARG A 286 -6.93 -4.11 -10.68
CA ARG A 286 -8.06 -4.43 -11.56
C ARG A 286 -8.21 -3.36 -12.63
N PHE A 287 -8.38 -3.82 -13.86
CA PHE A 287 -8.66 -2.95 -14.99
C PHE A 287 -9.43 -3.69 -16.09
N GLY A 288 -10.66 -3.24 -16.38
CA GLY A 288 -11.49 -3.83 -17.42
C GLY A 288 -11.85 -5.28 -17.15
N GLY A 289 -12.15 -5.59 -15.88
CA GLY A 289 -12.47 -6.96 -15.45
C GLY A 289 -11.27 -7.92 -15.44
N LYS A 290 -10.05 -7.45 -15.70
CA LYS A 290 -8.82 -8.25 -15.63
C LYS A 290 -7.99 -7.88 -14.40
N SER A 291 -7.27 -8.86 -13.87
CA SER A 291 -6.20 -8.63 -12.91
C SER A 291 -4.88 -8.39 -13.64
N LEU A 292 -4.27 -7.24 -13.39
CA LEU A 292 -2.99 -6.82 -13.93
C LEU A 292 -1.91 -6.92 -12.86
N LEU A 293 -0.73 -7.41 -13.25
CA LEU A 293 0.45 -7.44 -12.39
C LEU A 293 0.96 -6.03 -12.12
N GLN A 294 1.36 -5.79 -10.88
CA GLN A 294 2.10 -4.61 -10.46
C GLN A 294 3.40 -5.03 -9.75
N MET A 295 4.42 -4.18 -9.87
CA MET A 295 5.63 -4.26 -9.06
C MET A 295 5.89 -2.91 -8.42
N SER A 296 5.89 -2.86 -7.09
CA SER A 296 6.16 -1.66 -6.30
C SER A 296 7.56 -1.73 -5.73
N TYR A 297 8.31 -0.63 -5.81
CA TYR A 297 9.68 -0.47 -5.33
C TYR A 297 9.74 0.63 -4.28
N PHE A 298 10.23 0.31 -3.09
CA PHE A 298 10.35 1.21 -1.94
C PHE A 298 11.79 1.66 -1.80
N ILE A 299 11.99 2.97 -1.91
CA ILE A 299 13.28 3.64 -1.88
C ILE A 299 13.29 4.52 -0.64
N TRP A 300 14.32 4.40 0.20
CA TRP A 300 14.39 5.07 1.50
C TRP A 300 15.59 6.00 1.59
N PHE A 301 15.39 7.11 2.31
CA PHE A 301 16.38 8.18 2.54
C PHE A 301 16.42 8.55 4.03
N SER A 302 17.57 8.99 4.52
CA SER A 302 17.78 9.24 5.95
C SER A 302 17.08 10.49 6.48
N GLU A 303 16.64 11.42 5.63
CA GLU A 303 15.83 12.57 6.06
C GLU A 303 15.19 13.26 4.86
N ARG A 304 14.14 14.05 5.12
CA ARG A 304 13.65 15.07 4.21
C ARG A 304 14.02 16.45 4.75
N LEU A 305 14.89 17.16 4.04
CA LEU A 305 15.32 18.49 4.42
C LEU A 305 14.18 19.52 4.28
N PRO A 306 14.15 20.54 5.17
CA PRO A 306 13.24 21.65 5.04
C PRO A 306 13.59 22.53 3.84
N GLN A 307 12.63 22.83 2.97
CA GLN A 307 12.81 23.80 1.87
C GLN A 307 12.72 25.25 2.35
N GLN A 308 12.18 25.49 3.54
CA GLN A 308 12.00 26.80 4.15
C GLN A 308 11.98 26.66 5.68
N LYS A 309 12.19 27.76 6.43
CA LYS A 309 12.28 27.75 7.91
C LYS A 309 11.10 27.06 8.62
N SER A 310 9.92 27.08 8.02
CA SER A 310 8.71 26.41 8.51
C SER A 310 8.19 25.45 7.43
N ASP A 311 8.97 24.42 7.09
CA ASP A 311 8.54 23.33 6.22
C ASP A 311 7.94 22.21 7.07
N GLY A 312 6.62 22.09 7.06
CA GLY A 312 5.92 21.11 7.88
C GLY A 312 6.10 19.66 7.41
N ARG A 313 6.68 19.43 6.23
CA ARG A 313 6.95 18.12 5.61
C ARG A 313 8.36 17.59 5.89
N ALA A 314 9.25 18.41 6.48
CA ALA A 314 10.60 17.99 6.84
C ALA A 314 10.63 16.98 7.99
N GLY A 315 11.73 16.23 8.17
CA GLY A 315 11.89 15.24 9.25
C GLY A 315 12.82 14.07 8.91
N THR A 316 12.95 13.13 9.84
CA THR A 316 14.14 12.26 10.05
C THR A 316 14.18 10.96 9.25
N MET A 317 13.29 10.80 8.28
CA MET A 317 13.29 9.70 7.33
C MET A 317 12.48 10.14 6.12
N ASP A 318 12.74 9.66 4.93
CA ASP A 318 11.91 9.92 3.76
C ASP A 318 11.86 8.68 2.87
N GLY A 319 10.91 8.66 1.95
CA GLY A 319 10.85 7.55 1.01
C GLY A 319 9.94 7.80 -0.17
N LEU A 320 10.22 7.05 -1.23
CA LEU A 320 9.47 7.04 -2.47
C LEU A 320 9.05 5.60 -2.78
N ILE A 321 7.80 5.44 -3.19
CA ILE A 321 7.31 4.23 -3.83
C ILE A 321 7.25 4.50 -5.32
N TRP A 322 7.95 3.69 -6.10
CA TRP A 322 7.87 3.64 -7.55
C TRP A 322 7.14 2.37 -7.95
N ARG A 323 6.06 2.46 -8.71
CA ARG A 323 5.28 1.29 -9.12
C ARG A 323 5.19 1.20 -10.63
N VAL A 324 5.30 -0.03 -11.13
CA VAL A 324 5.11 -0.39 -12.53
C VAL A 324 3.88 -1.27 -12.63
N THR A 325 2.93 -0.90 -13.49
CA THR A 325 1.80 -1.77 -13.85
C THR A 325 2.04 -2.37 -15.23
N PHE A 326 1.86 -3.67 -15.38
CA PHE A 326 2.16 -4.39 -16.60
C PHE A 326 0.92 -4.70 -17.45
N ASP A 327 1.08 -4.69 -18.77
CA ASP A 327 0.13 -5.30 -19.69
C ASP A 327 0.23 -6.83 -19.68
N GLU A 328 -0.66 -7.51 -20.40
CA GLU A 328 -0.64 -8.97 -20.47
C GLU A 328 0.59 -9.54 -21.19
N GLN A 329 1.39 -8.73 -21.88
CA GLN A 329 2.66 -9.17 -22.49
C GLN A 329 3.85 -8.97 -21.53
N GLY A 330 3.62 -8.50 -20.30
CA GLY A 330 4.68 -8.20 -19.34
C GLY A 330 5.43 -6.90 -19.64
N ARG A 331 4.86 -6.00 -20.45
CA ARG A 331 5.47 -4.69 -20.72
C ARG A 331 4.84 -3.62 -19.82
N PRO A 332 5.59 -2.59 -19.40
CA PRO A 332 5.02 -1.48 -18.64
C PRO A 332 3.85 -0.83 -19.41
N LEU A 333 2.69 -0.80 -18.77
CA LEU A 333 1.49 -0.11 -19.23
C LEU A 333 1.48 1.34 -18.70
N MET A 334 1.85 1.48 -17.42
CA MET A 334 1.97 2.74 -16.70
C MET A 334 3.01 2.60 -15.60
N HIS A 335 3.68 3.72 -15.30
CA HIS A 335 4.41 3.89 -14.05
C HIS A 335 3.68 4.92 -13.19
N ASP A 336 3.77 4.76 -11.88
CA ASP A 336 3.31 5.76 -10.93
C ASP A 336 4.20 5.82 -9.70
N SER A 337 4.19 6.97 -9.04
CA SER A 337 4.97 7.19 -7.84
C SER A 337 4.12 7.82 -6.75
N VAL A 338 4.40 7.49 -5.51
CA VAL A 338 3.85 8.16 -4.32
C VAL A 338 4.95 8.24 -3.28
N ARG A 339 4.96 9.27 -2.45
CA ARG A 339 5.86 9.26 -1.28
C ARG A 339 5.37 8.21 -0.28
N VAL A 340 6.27 7.64 0.51
CA VAL A 340 5.91 6.64 1.55
C VAL A 340 4.95 7.22 2.61
N THR A 341 4.83 8.55 2.66
CA THR A 341 3.86 9.29 3.47
C THR A 341 2.43 9.29 2.90
N GLY A 342 2.27 8.97 1.61
CA GLY A 342 1.00 8.91 0.87
C GLY A 342 0.70 10.10 -0.04
N ASP A 343 1.47 11.18 0.05
CA ASP A 343 1.35 12.40 -0.79
C ASP A 343 2.14 12.30 -2.11
N ASP A 344 1.96 13.30 -2.97
CA ASP A 344 2.61 13.43 -4.29
C ASP A 344 2.41 12.22 -5.23
N HIS A 345 1.15 11.77 -5.38
CA HIS A 345 0.83 10.67 -6.30
C HIS A 345 0.89 11.12 -7.78
N PHE A 346 1.93 10.69 -8.49
CA PHE A 346 2.16 11.01 -9.90
C PHE A 346 1.98 9.78 -10.79
N GLY A 347 1.42 9.98 -11.99
CA GLY A 347 1.27 8.95 -13.01
C GLY A 347 1.99 9.29 -14.31
N PHE A 348 2.51 8.26 -14.97
CA PHE A 348 3.28 8.34 -16.22
C PHE A 348 2.84 7.23 -17.18
N VAL A 349 2.17 7.59 -18.28
CA VAL A 349 1.63 6.60 -19.23
C VAL A 349 2.74 6.11 -20.17
N ALA A 350 3.04 4.82 -20.10
CA ALA A 350 4.05 4.17 -20.94
C ALA A 350 3.49 3.70 -22.29
N GLN A 351 2.19 3.42 -22.36
CA GLN A 351 1.54 2.97 -23.60
C GLN A 351 0.33 3.83 -23.98
N PRO A 352 0.18 4.23 -25.26
CA PRO A 352 -0.90 5.12 -25.72
C PRO A 352 -2.30 4.50 -25.62
N VAL A 353 -2.40 3.19 -25.33
CA VAL A 353 -3.68 2.49 -25.12
C VAL A 353 -4.43 3.01 -23.88
N LEU A 354 -3.72 3.55 -22.90
CA LEU A 354 -4.33 4.19 -21.74
C LEU A 354 -4.82 5.59 -22.10
N GLN A 355 -6.12 5.71 -22.33
CA GLN A 355 -6.79 6.99 -22.56
C GLN A 355 -7.35 7.54 -21.26
N ALA A 356 -6.86 8.70 -20.83
CA ALA A 356 -7.32 9.35 -19.62
C ALA A 356 -8.83 9.68 -19.70
N ARG A 357 -9.54 9.53 -18.59
CA ARG A 357 -10.94 9.93 -18.49
C ARG A 357 -11.07 11.43 -18.33
N ASP A 358 -12.14 12.00 -18.89
CA ASP A 358 -12.47 13.41 -18.69
C ASP A 358 -12.92 13.71 -17.25
N ASP A 359 -13.47 12.71 -16.57
CA ASP A 359 -13.95 12.75 -15.18
C ASP A 359 -12.96 12.11 -14.17
N ALA A 360 -11.69 11.92 -14.57
CA ALA A 360 -10.69 11.25 -13.74
C ALA A 360 -10.54 11.91 -12.36
N LEU A 361 -10.31 11.07 -11.33
CA LEU A 361 -10.14 11.57 -9.98
C LEU A 361 -8.95 12.55 -9.87
N PRO A 362 -9.10 13.64 -9.11
CA PRO A 362 -8.02 14.59 -8.89
C PRO A 362 -6.86 14.04 -8.04
N SER A 363 -6.94 12.82 -7.49
CA SER A 363 -5.91 12.29 -6.60
C SER A 363 -4.57 12.03 -7.30
N VAL A 364 -4.57 11.74 -8.60
CA VAL A 364 -3.34 11.49 -9.38
C VAL A 364 -3.03 12.66 -10.30
N MET A 365 -1.77 13.07 -10.31
CA MET A 365 -1.27 14.09 -11.24
C MET A 365 -0.45 13.46 -12.36
N PHE A 366 -0.66 13.92 -13.60
CA PHE A 366 0.10 13.47 -14.77
C PHE A 366 1.00 14.60 -15.30
N PRO A 367 2.16 14.86 -14.65
CA PRO A 367 3.04 15.96 -15.04
C PRO A 367 3.78 15.68 -16.37
N GLN A 368 4.02 14.42 -16.71
CA GLN A 368 4.46 13.95 -18.03
C GLN A 368 3.46 12.93 -18.55
N LYS A 369 2.44 13.41 -19.28
CA LYS A 369 1.29 12.60 -19.69
C LYS A 369 1.68 11.30 -20.39
N GLN A 370 2.61 11.37 -21.33
CA GLN A 370 3.12 10.21 -22.05
C GLN A 370 4.65 10.24 -22.00
N ILE A 371 5.25 9.11 -21.69
CA ILE A 371 6.70 8.92 -21.69
C ILE A 371 7.11 8.06 -22.90
N PRO A 372 8.35 8.19 -23.40
CA PRO A 372 8.88 7.30 -24.42
C PRO A 372 8.86 5.84 -23.95
N ALA A 373 8.76 4.91 -24.90
CA ALA A 373 9.00 3.51 -24.61
C ALA A 373 10.50 3.26 -24.39
N GLY A 374 10.83 2.35 -23.47
CA GLY A 374 12.20 1.98 -23.15
C GLY A 374 12.51 2.10 -21.66
N GLU A 375 13.78 1.96 -21.33
CA GLU A 375 14.28 2.15 -19.96
C GLU A 375 14.26 3.63 -19.60
N MET A 376 13.74 3.92 -18.41
CA MET A 376 13.57 5.29 -17.91
C MET A 376 14.30 5.44 -16.58
N ALA A 377 14.97 6.57 -16.40
CA ALA A 377 15.52 6.98 -15.12
C ALA A 377 14.61 8.01 -14.44
N VAL A 378 14.34 7.79 -13.15
CA VAL A 378 13.54 8.67 -12.30
C VAL A 378 14.45 9.75 -11.73
N ARG A 379 14.25 11.01 -12.15
CA ARG A 379 15.01 12.15 -11.63
C ARG A 379 14.43 12.61 -10.31
N LEU A 380 15.26 12.62 -9.27
CA LEU A 380 14.92 13.06 -7.92
C LEU A 380 15.67 14.34 -7.55
N ARG A 381 14.98 15.24 -6.85
CA ARG A 381 15.56 16.47 -6.33
C ARG A 381 16.28 16.23 -5.00
N THR A 382 17.46 16.83 -4.85
CA THR A 382 18.20 16.82 -3.57
C THR A 382 17.34 17.32 -2.39
N GLY A 383 17.49 16.68 -1.23
CA GLY A 383 16.90 17.03 0.06
C GLY A 383 15.41 16.79 0.21
N THR A 384 14.63 16.80 -0.87
CA THR A 384 13.17 16.53 -0.83
C THR A 384 12.77 15.22 -1.45
N HIS A 385 13.67 14.63 -2.24
CA HIS A 385 13.45 13.42 -3.02
C HIS A 385 12.20 13.48 -3.91
N ALA A 386 11.75 14.69 -4.25
CA ALA A 386 10.61 14.90 -5.12
C ALA A 386 10.96 14.42 -6.53
N VAL A 387 10.06 13.64 -7.14
CA VAL A 387 10.17 13.28 -8.55
C VAL A 387 9.96 14.54 -9.39
N VAL A 388 10.95 14.88 -10.21
CA VAL A 388 10.93 16.09 -11.05
C VAL A 388 10.88 15.80 -12.54
N ARG A 389 11.30 14.60 -12.96
CA ARG A 389 11.22 14.16 -14.35
C ARG A 389 11.44 12.66 -14.49
N LEU A 390 10.85 12.05 -15.50
CA LEU A 390 11.34 10.82 -16.11
C LEU A 390 12.12 11.17 -17.38
N VAL A 391 13.32 10.61 -17.50
CA VAL A 391 14.19 10.74 -18.68
C VAL A 391 14.56 9.37 -19.23
N PRO A 392 14.76 9.20 -20.54
CA PRO A 392 15.35 7.98 -21.07
C PRO A 392 16.67 7.65 -20.35
N ALA A 393 16.90 6.38 -20.02
CA ALA A 393 18.04 5.97 -19.21
C ALA A 393 19.40 6.29 -19.86
N ASP A 394 19.48 6.27 -21.19
CA ASP A 394 20.67 6.62 -21.98
C ASP A 394 20.95 8.14 -22.02
N GLU A 395 19.94 8.95 -21.80
CA GLU A 395 20.03 10.42 -21.66
C GLU A 395 20.42 10.86 -20.24
N ALA A 396 20.29 10.00 -19.22
CA ALA A 396 20.63 10.30 -17.84
C ALA A 396 22.16 10.42 -17.64
N LYS A 397 22.69 11.64 -17.81
CA LYS A 397 24.12 11.93 -17.59
C LYS A 397 24.41 12.15 -16.11
N ALA A 398 25.34 11.38 -15.56
CA ALA A 398 25.75 11.46 -14.17
C ALA A 398 27.27 11.55 -14.04
N SER A 399 27.73 12.24 -12.99
CA SER A 399 29.15 12.31 -12.64
C SER A 399 29.66 11.00 -12.04
N LYS A 400 28.76 10.20 -11.46
CA LYS A 400 29.04 8.91 -10.85
C LYS A 400 27.91 7.94 -11.10
N GLN A 401 28.24 6.65 -11.24
CA GLN A 401 27.28 5.56 -11.15
C GLN A 401 27.45 4.84 -9.81
N ALA A 402 26.34 4.45 -9.21
CA ALA A 402 26.30 3.66 -7.98
C ALA A 402 25.27 2.53 -8.15
N SER A 403 25.42 1.47 -7.35
CA SER A 403 24.51 0.33 -7.38
C SER A 403 23.79 0.16 -6.06
N TYR A 404 22.59 -0.40 -6.09
CA TYR A 404 21.82 -0.80 -4.91
C TYR A 404 21.43 -2.28 -4.98
N ASP A 405 21.29 -2.90 -3.81
CA ASP A 405 20.73 -4.24 -3.67
C ASP A 405 19.21 -4.19 -3.84
N LEU A 406 18.64 -5.21 -4.46
CA LEU A 406 17.19 -5.37 -4.58
C LEU A 406 16.72 -6.48 -3.64
N ARG A 407 15.82 -6.16 -2.70
CA ARG A 407 15.37 -7.08 -1.63
C ARG A 407 13.85 -7.22 -1.57
N PRO A 408 13.31 -8.39 -1.19
CA PRO A 408 11.89 -8.54 -0.91
C PRO A 408 11.39 -7.58 0.20
N TYR A 409 10.20 -7.02 0.04
CA TYR A 409 9.60 -6.07 0.99
C TYR A 409 9.35 -6.65 2.38
N ASP A 410 9.09 -7.95 2.50
CA ASP A 410 8.84 -8.65 3.77
C ASP A 410 10.04 -8.62 4.74
N GLU A 411 11.25 -8.34 4.24
CA GLU A 411 12.41 -8.06 5.09
C GLU A 411 12.17 -6.85 6.02
N LEU A 412 11.40 -5.84 5.57
CA LEU A 412 11.05 -4.67 6.39
C LEU A 412 10.12 -5.01 7.56
N LEU A 413 9.42 -6.14 7.50
CA LEU A 413 8.53 -6.61 8.56
C LEU A 413 9.28 -7.39 9.66
N ASN A 414 10.56 -7.70 9.43
CA ASN A 414 11.37 -8.56 10.28
C ASN A 414 12.81 -8.04 10.42
N LEU A 415 12.99 -6.73 10.54
CA LEU A 415 14.31 -6.12 10.71
C LEU A 415 14.98 -6.58 12.02
N PRO A 416 16.30 -6.74 12.08
CA PRO A 416 17.00 -7.03 13.33
C PRO A 416 16.71 -5.99 14.41
N ASP A 417 16.31 -6.44 15.60
CA ASP A 417 16.10 -5.58 16.77
C ASP A 417 17.41 -5.45 17.57
N PRO A 418 17.91 -4.24 17.89
CA PRO A 418 19.05 -4.04 18.79
C PRO A 418 18.90 -4.73 20.15
N ALA A 419 17.67 -4.94 20.62
CA ALA A 419 17.37 -5.69 21.84
C ALA A 419 17.35 -7.22 21.65
N GLY A 420 17.70 -7.71 20.46
CA GLY A 420 17.67 -9.11 20.06
C GLY A 420 16.34 -9.55 19.45
N GLY A 421 16.43 -10.49 18.50
CA GLY A 421 15.29 -10.96 17.70
C GLY A 421 15.05 -10.06 16.48
N THR A 422 13.80 -10.03 16.02
CA THR A 422 13.35 -9.18 14.92
C THR A 422 12.21 -8.27 15.36
N ARG A 423 11.99 -7.20 14.60
CA ARG A 423 10.89 -6.26 14.78
C ARG A 423 10.52 -5.64 13.43
N SER A 424 9.23 -5.50 13.16
CA SER A 424 8.73 -4.75 12.01
C SER A 424 9.18 -3.29 12.03
N LEU A 425 9.49 -2.71 10.87
CA LEU A 425 9.70 -1.27 10.71
C LEU A 425 8.45 -0.47 11.11
N PHE A 426 7.28 -1.08 10.94
CA PHE A 426 5.96 -0.47 11.14
C PHE A 426 5.35 -0.87 12.48
N ASP A 427 4.58 0.04 13.07
CA ASP A 427 3.73 -0.25 14.22
C ASP A 427 2.43 -0.97 13.82
N VAL A 428 1.65 -1.34 14.83
CA VAL A 428 0.36 -2.04 14.66
C VAL A 428 -0.70 -1.23 13.90
N ALA A 429 -0.47 0.06 13.69
CA ALA A 429 -1.35 0.93 12.91
C ALA A 429 -0.80 1.18 11.49
N GLY A 430 0.31 0.54 11.12
CA GLY A 430 0.94 0.64 9.80
C GLY A 430 1.78 1.91 9.62
N PHE A 431 2.29 2.52 10.70
CA PHE A 431 3.16 3.70 10.63
C PHE A 431 4.59 3.38 11.03
N VAL A 432 5.57 4.09 10.47
CA VAL A 432 6.95 4.09 10.98
C VAL A 432 7.02 5.04 12.18
N PRO A 433 7.26 4.56 13.41
CA PRO A 433 7.23 5.40 14.60
C PRO A 433 8.25 6.54 14.56
N GLY A 434 7.86 7.73 15.04
CA GLY A 434 8.75 8.90 15.11
C GLY A 434 8.93 9.67 13.80
N THR A 435 8.24 9.26 12.74
CA THR A 435 8.31 9.91 11.43
C THR A 435 7.18 10.91 11.16
N GLU A 436 6.38 11.22 12.18
CA GLU A 436 5.25 12.11 12.04
C GLU A 436 5.69 13.54 11.72
N ARG A 437 4.92 14.21 10.87
CA ARG A 437 5.24 15.54 10.36
C ARG A 437 4.36 16.58 11.02
N SER A 438 4.89 17.80 11.17
CA SER A 438 4.08 18.89 11.73
C SER A 438 2.93 19.30 10.81
N GLU A 439 2.98 18.94 9.52
CA GLU A 439 1.85 19.12 8.60
C GLU A 439 0.55 18.49 9.08
N ARG A 440 0.63 17.42 9.91
CA ARG A 440 -0.54 16.75 10.48
C ARG A 440 -1.49 17.69 11.21
N PHE A 441 -0.99 18.80 11.74
CA PHE A 441 -1.82 19.81 12.41
C PHE A 441 -2.57 20.70 11.42
N TRP A 442 -1.98 21.05 10.27
CA TRP A 442 -2.63 21.91 9.28
C TRP A 442 -3.67 21.15 8.44
N ILE A 443 -3.45 19.86 8.16
CA ILE A 443 -4.38 19.03 7.36
C ILE A 443 -5.24 18.13 8.23
N TRP A 444 -5.23 18.32 9.55
CA TRP A 444 -5.99 17.48 10.48
C TRP A 444 -7.48 17.36 10.12
N SER A 445 -8.08 18.46 9.65
CA SER A 445 -9.49 18.51 9.24
C SER A 445 -9.81 17.63 8.03
N SER A 446 -8.81 17.25 7.22
CA SER A 446 -8.98 16.27 6.13
C SER A 446 -9.28 14.86 6.63
N GLY A 447 -9.02 14.59 7.91
CA GLY A 447 -9.18 13.30 8.55
C GLY A 447 -8.13 12.26 8.17
N VAL A 448 -7.11 12.59 7.37
CA VAL A 448 -5.99 11.67 7.11
C VAL A 448 -5.34 11.27 8.43
N ARG A 449 -5.38 9.98 8.76
CA ARG A 449 -4.82 9.48 10.03
C ARG A 449 -3.30 9.64 10.02
N ASN A 450 -2.74 10.24 11.06
CA ASN A 450 -1.30 10.48 11.24
C ASN A 450 -0.61 11.05 9.98
N ALA A 451 -1.16 12.13 9.43
CA ALA A 451 -0.68 12.66 8.15
C ALA A 451 0.83 13.01 8.18
N GLY A 452 1.53 12.68 7.09
CA GLY A 452 2.97 12.86 6.95
C GLY A 452 3.84 11.79 7.63
N ALA A 453 3.29 10.93 8.49
CA ALA A 453 4.01 9.73 8.93
C ALA A 453 4.26 8.78 7.75
N LEU A 454 5.43 8.12 7.72
CA LEU A 454 5.74 7.08 6.75
C LEU A 454 4.91 5.83 7.05
N ARG A 455 4.52 5.08 6.00
CA ARG A 455 3.46 4.08 6.09
C ARG A 455 3.86 2.73 5.52
N GLN A 456 3.26 1.69 6.09
CA GLN A 456 3.25 0.35 5.54
C GLN A 456 2.43 0.31 4.24
N TRP A 457 2.78 -0.59 3.32
CA TRP A 457 1.95 -0.89 2.15
C TRP A 457 0.49 -1.13 2.56
N GLY A 458 -0.46 -0.63 1.77
CA GLY A 458 -1.88 -0.69 2.10
C GLY A 458 -2.42 0.44 2.99
N HIS A 459 -1.61 1.41 3.44
CA HIS A 459 -2.11 2.51 4.31
C HIS A 459 -2.02 3.92 3.70
N HIS A 460 -1.71 4.01 2.40
CA HIS A 460 -1.38 5.26 1.73
C HIS A 460 -2.63 6.01 1.27
N ALA A 461 -3.13 6.91 2.12
CA ALA A 461 -4.16 7.90 1.75
C ALA A 461 -3.57 8.97 0.82
N THR A 462 -4.10 9.09 -0.41
CA THR A 462 -3.49 9.91 -1.48
C THR A 462 -4.15 11.26 -1.71
N THR A 463 -5.23 11.58 -0.98
CA THR A 463 -5.90 12.89 -1.11
C THR A 463 -6.30 13.49 0.23
N THR A 464 -6.24 14.82 0.35
CA THR A 464 -6.82 15.57 1.49
C THR A 464 -8.25 16.04 1.21
N VAL A 465 -8.72 15.92 -0.03
CA VAL A 465 -10.09 16.23 -0.45
C VAL A 465 -10.74 15.00 -1.07
N GLY A 466 -11.77 14.44 -0.43
CA GLY A 466 -12.33 13.13 -0.78
C GLY A 466 -11.68 11.99 -0.01
N ARG A 467 -11.75 10.77 -0.53
CA ARG A 467 -11.05 9.60 0.00
C ARG A 467 -10.45 8.85 -1.19
N ALA A 468 -9.17 8.52 -1.14
CA ALA A 468 -8.50 7.75 -2.18
C ALA A 468 -7.26 7.07 -1.58
N HIS A 469 -6.87 5.95 -2.16
CA HIS A 469 -5.77 5.12 -1.69
C HIS A 469 -4.87 4.69 -2.84
N PHE A 470 -3.58 4.51 -2.55
CA PHE A 470 -2.60 4.11 -3.55
C PHE A 470 -2.76 2.65 -4.01
N ASP A 471 -3.22 1.77 -3.11
CA ASP A 471 -3.51 0.36 -3.33
C ASP A 471 -4.97 0.10 -3.75
N ASP A 472 -5.73 1.14 -4.12
CA ASP A 472 -7.10 0.95 -4.61
C ASP A 472 -7.09 0.01 -5.83
N PRO A 473 -7.75 -1.16 -5.76
CA PRO A 473 -7.75 -2.14 -6.84
C PRO A 473 -8.39 -1.59 -8.12
N PHE A 474 -9.24 -0.58 -8.06
CA PHE A 474 -9.90 0.01 -9.22
C PHE A 474 -9.30 1.37 -9.62
N LEU A 475 -8.14 1.74 -9.08
CA LEU A 475 -7.49 3.02 -9.38
C LEU A 475 -7.38 3.27 -10.89
N LEU A 476 -6.99 2.27 -11.69
CA LEU A 476 -6.85 2.45 -13.13
C LEU A 476 -8.19 2.73 -13.83
N GLU A 477 -9.29 2.14 -13.38
CA GLU A 477 -10.64 2.38 -13.94
C GLU A 477 -11.18 3.78 -13.58
N GLN A 478 -10.66 4.36 -12.50
CA GLN A 478 -10.95 5.74 -12.09
C GLN A 478 -10.13 6.76 -12.90
N LEU A 479 -9.01 6.35 -13.52
CA LEU A 479 -8.10 7.23 -14.26
C LEU A 479 -8.25 7.10 -15.77
N PHE A 480 -8.53 5.90 -16.27
CA PHE A 480 -8.51 5.59 -17.70
C PHE A 480 -9.81 4.94 -18.17
N VAL A 481 -10.14 5.19 -19.43
CA VAL A 481 -11.22 4.49 -20.12
C VAL A 481 -10.78 3.04 -20.34
N VAL A 482 -11.65 2.11 -19.99
CA VAL A 482 -11.42 0.69 -20.26
C VAL A 482 -11.44 0.46 -21.78
N PRO A 483 -10.39 -0.14 -22.37
CA PRO A 483 -10.36 -0.39 -23.81
C PRO A 483 -11.54 -1.25 -24.30
N PRO A 484 -12.12 -0.96 -25.48
CA PRO A 484 -13.24 -1.72 -26.02
C PRO A 484 -12.84 -3.19 -26.26
N GLY A 485 -13.69 -4.13 -25.81
CA GLY A 485 -13.43 -5.58 -25.85
C GLY A 485 -13.05 -6.20 -24.51
N ALA A 486 -12.80 -5.39 -23.47
CA ALA A 486 -12.80 -5.87 -22.10
C ALA A 486 -14.22 -6.33 -21.70
N PRO A 487 -14.38 -7.43 -20.93
CA PRO A 487 -15.67 -7.77 -20.36
C PRO A 487 -16.22 -6.56 -19.60
N ALA A 488 -17.50 -6.26 -19.77
CA ALA A 488 -18.11 -5.10 -19.14
C ALA A 488 -17.84 -5.13 -17.63
N PRO A 489 -17.41 -4.02 -17.01
CA PRO A 489 -17.33 -3.97 -15.56
C PRO A 489 -18.71 -4.30 -15.02
N VAL A 490 -18.80 -5.33 -14.16
CA VAL A 490 -20.05 -5.73 -13.51
C VAL A 490 -20.40 -4.62 -12.52
N THR A 491 -21.03 -3.57 -13.03
CA THR A 491 -21.64 -2.51 -12.25
C THR A 491 -22.99 -3.02 -11.79
N GLY A 492 -22.94 -3.91 -10.80
CA GLY A 492 -24.12 -4.47 -10.17
C GLY A 492 -23.80 -4.81 -8.73
N VAL A 493 -24.33 -4.02 -7.80
CA VAL A 493 -24.55 -4.51 -6.44
C VAL A 493 -25.46 -5.72 -6.60
N VAL A 494 -24.91 -6.94 -6.45
CA VAL A 494 -25.73 -8.14 -6.28
C VAL A 494 -26.36 -8.00 -4.91
N LYS A 495 -27.53 -7.35 -4.86
CA LYS A 495 -28.41 -7.47 -3.70
C LYS A 495 -28.89 -8.93 -3.67
N GLY A 496 -28.33 -9.71 -2.76
CA GLY A 496 -28.89 -10.98 -2.32
C GLY A 496 -28.98 -12.04 -3.41
N GLY A 497 -27.83 -12.44 -3.96
CA GLY A 497 -27.72 -13.72 -4.67
C GLY A 497 -27.16 -14.74 -3.68
N VAL A 498 -28.03 -15.51 -3.03
CA VAL A 498 -27.62 -16.69 -2.27
C VAL A 498 -26.79 -17.56 -3.22
N LEU A 499 -25.53 -17.79 -2.88
CA LEU A 499 -24.73 -18.83 -3.53
C LEU A 499 -25.39 -20.16 -3.18
N ALA A 500 -26.26 -20.62 -4.09
CA ALA A 500 -26.89 -21.94 -4.02
C ALA A 500 -25.80 -23.03 -4.19
N PRO A 501 -25.98 -24.19 -3.55
CA PRO A 501 -24.95 -25.23 -3.40
C PRO A 501 -24.39 -25.75 -4.72
#